data_AF-A0A951TPM8-F1
#
_entry.id   AF-A0A951TPM8-F1
#
_cell.length_a   1.000
_cell.length_b   1.000
_cell.length_c   1.000
_cell.angle_alpha   90.00
_cell.angle_beta   90.00
_cell.angle_gamma   90.00
#
_symmetry.space_group_name_H-M   'P 1'
#
loop_
_entity.id
_entity.type
_entity.pdbx_description
1 polymer ?
#
loop_
_entity_poly.entity_id
_entity_poly.type
_entity_poly.pdbx_seq_one_letter_code
_entity_poly.pdbx_strand_id
1 'polypeptide(L)'
;MVTGSADGGSRRVGLRKAFLGWPVIQQVTGDDPLGRGSAAQSARSASLRPRTATADRVVQSICPYCAVGCGQKVFVKDDKVVQIEGDPDSPVSRGRLCPKGSASEQFVNGPRRVTTVRYRRPHGTAWEDLPLERAMDMIVDRMLDTRERTWQERDDKGRRVNRTLGFASLGGATLDNEENYLIKKLFTALGAIQVENQARI
;
A
#
# COMPACT_ATOMS: atom_id res chain seq x y z
N MET A 1 28.42 0.37 -1.85
CA MET A 1 29.53 1.23 -2.29
C MET A 1 29.30 1.62 -3.73
N VAL A 2 28.81 2.84 -3.96
CA VAL A 2 28.78 3.48 -5.28
C VAL A 2 29.57 4.76 -5.08
N THR A 3 30.79 4.77 -5.62
CA THR A 3 31.70 5.91 -5.63
C THR A 3 31.18 6.94 -6.63
N GLY A 4 30.39 7.90 -6.15
CA GLY A 4 30.04 9.10 -6.91
C GLY A 4 31.19 10.10 -6.83
N SER A 5 31.79 10.42 -7.97
CA SER A 5 32.83 11.44 -8.13
C SER A 5 32.34 12.77 -7.54
N ALA A 6 33.08 13.29 -6.56
CA ALA A 6 32.88 14.62 -6.03
C ALA A 6 33.49 15.64 -7.02
N ASP A 7 32.70 16.08 -8.00
CA ASP A 7 33.07 17.23 -8.83
C ASP A 7 32.92 18.52 -8.00
N GLY A 8 33.98 18.83 -7.26
CA GLY A 8 34.21 20.09 -6.57
C GLY A 8 34.41 21.25 -7.54
N GLY A 9 33.33 21.69 -8.19
CA GLY A 9 33.30 22.93 -8.97
C GLY A 9 33.02 24.14 -8.07
N SER A 10 34.07 24.75 -7.51
CA SER A 10 34.00 26.05 -6.83
C SER A 10 33.52 27.14 -7.82
N ARG A 11 32.21 27.41 -7.83
CA ARG A 11 31.65 28.56 -8.55
C ARG A 11 31.96 29.81 -7.73
N ARG A 12 32.97 30.59 -8.14
CA ARG A 12 33.16 31.97 -7.66
C ARG A 12 31.89 32.76 -8.00
N VAL A 13 31.00 32.94 -7.04
CA VAL A 13 29.88 33.87 -7.15
C VAL A 13 30.49 35.27 -7.23
N GLY A 14 30.34 35.95 -8.37
CA GLY A 14 30.87 37.30 -8.53
C GLY A 14 30.36 38.24 -7.45
N LEU A 15 31.21 39.16 -6.96
CA LEU A 15 30.94 40.06 -5.83
C LEU A 15 29.60 40.81 -5.96
N ARG A 16 29.24 41.22 -7.19
CA ARG A 16 27.95 41.85 -7.50
C ARG A 16 26.75 40.93 -7.27
N LYS A 17 26.87 39.65 -7.60
CA LYS A 17 25.80 38.64 -7.44
C LYS A 17 25.65 38.23 -5.98
N ALA A 18 26.73 38.28 -5.20
CA ALA A 18 26.68 38.10 -3.74
C ALA A 18 25.99 39.29 -3.05
N PHE A 19 26.33 40.53 -3.46
CA PHE A 19 25.72 41.75 -2.93
C PHE A 19 24.23 41.87 -3.29
N LEU A 20 23.88 41.77 -4.57
CA LEU A 20 22.48 41.79 -5.04
C LEU A 20 21.69 40.54 -4.62
N GLY A 21 22.39 39.51 -4.15
CA GLY A 21 21.81 38.29 -3.58
C GLY A 21 21.45 38.41 -2.10
N TRP A 22 21.81 39.50 -1.42
CA TRP A 22 21.52 39.67 0.00
C TRP A 22 20.03 39.92 0.21
N PRO A 23 19.32 39.13 1.04
CA PRO A 23 17.92 39.35 1.39
C PRO A 23 17.50 40.79 1.64
N VAL A 24 18.29 41.58 2.39
CA VAL A 24 17.96 42.98 2.70
C VAL A 24 17.96 43.84 1.44
N ILE A 25 18.91 43.62 0.54
CA ILE A 25 18.98 44.34 -0.74
C ILE A 25 17.82 43.93 -1.63
N GLN A 26 17.51 42.63 -1.72
CA GLN A 26 16.38 42.14 -2.50
C GLN A 26 15.02 42.64 -1.99
N GLN A 27 14.86 42.85 -0.68
CA GLN A 27 13.64 43.44 -0.09
C GLN A 27 13.51 44.92 -0.43
N VAL A 28 14.61 45.67 -0.40
CA VAL A 28 14.61 47.12 -0.66
C VAL A 28 14.50 47.43 -2.16
N THR A 29 15.06 46.58 -3.03
CA THR A 29 15.13 46.84 -4.48
C THR A 29 14.18 45.98 -5.32
N GLY A 30 13.42 45.07 -4.72
CA GLY A 30 12.56 44.11 -5.43
C GLY A 30 11.10 44.14 -4.98
N ASP A 31 10.30 43.24 -5.55
CA ASP A 31 8.84 43.17 -5.34
C ASP A 31 8.43 42.47 -4.03
N ASP A 32 9.37 42.19 -3.13
CA ASP A 32 9.14 41.49 -1.85
C ASP A 32 9.62 42.32 -0.64
N PRO A 33 9.03 43.50 -0.38
CA PRO A 33 9.44 44.38 0.72
C PRO A 33 9.18 43.80 2.11
N LEU A 34 8.32 42.78 2.21
CA LEU A 34 8.03 42.08 3.46
C LEU A 34 8.96 40.87 3.70
N GLY A 35 9.80 40.51 2.74
CA GLY A 35 10.69 39.35 2.82
C GLY A 35 9.93 38.02 3.00
N ARG A 36 8.75 37.89 2.39
CA ARG A 36 7.90 36.68 2.52
C ARG A 36 7.95 35.78 1.28
N GLY A 37 8.62 36.22 0.22
CA GLY A 37 8.76 35.54 -1.06
C GLY A 37 10.22 35.24 -1.40
N SER A 38 10.63 35.59 -2.61
CA SER A 38 11.96 35.25 -3.15
C SER A 38 13.10 35.90 -2.39
N ALA A 39 12.90 37.08 -1.78
CA ALA A 39 13.96 37.81 -1.09
C ALA A 39 14.44 37.11 0.19
N ALA A 40 13.60 36.28 0.80
CA ALA A 40 13.98 35.43 1.95
C ALA A 40 14.30 33.97 1.55
N GLN A 41 14.28 33.65 0.25
CA GLN A 41 14.52 32.29 -0.20
C GLN A 41 16.00 31.92 -0.09
N SER A 42 16.31 30.94 0.74
CA SER A 42 17.67 30.37 0.81
C SER A 42 17.99 29.52 -0.42
N ALA A 43 19.28 29.35 -0.74
CA ALA A 43 19.73 28.42 -1.77
C ALA A 43 19.21 26.99 -1.54
N ARG A 44 19.07 26.58 -0.27
CA ARG A 44 18.46 25.29 0.10
C ARG A 44 16.99 25.25 -0.28
N SER A 45 16.20 26.24 0.10
CA SER A 45 14.78 26.30 -0.23
C SER A 45 14.55 26.34 -1.75
N ALA A 46 15.41 27.02 -2.50
CA ALA A 46 15.36 27.08 -3.96
C ALA A 46 15.70 25.74 -4.64
N SER A 47 16.52 24.89 -4.01
CA SER A 47 16.88 23.58 -4.54
C SER A 47 15.94 22.45 -4.12
N LEU A 48 15.02 22.69 -3.17
CA LEU A 48 14.00 21.71 -2.80
C LEU A 48 13.14 21.36 -4.02
N ARG A 49 12.85 20.07 -4.14
CA ARG A 49 11.93 19.52 -5.14
C ARG A 49 10.87 18.69 -4.41
N PRO A 50 9.62 18.64 -4.91
CA PRO A 50 8.61 17.74 -4.37
C PRO A 50 9.12 16.29 -4.38
N ARG A 51 8.71 15.48 -3.40
CA ARG A 51 9.03 14.04 -3.37
C ARG A 51 8.48 13.30 -4.59
N THR A 52 7.46 13.87 -5.21
CA THR A 52 6.78 13.37 -6.41
C THR A 52 7.47 13.75 -7.72
N ALA A 53 8.50 14.62 -7.69
CA ALA A 53 9.12 15.18 -8.90
C ALA A 53 9.80 14.16 -9.80
N THR A 54 10.11 12.97 -9.27
CA THR A 54 10.78 11.89 -10.00
C THR A 54 9.81 10.85 -10.56
N ALA A 55 8.50 10.95 -10.28
CA ALA A 55 7.51 10.00 -10.74
C ALA A 55 7.32 10.08 -12.27
N ASP A 56 7.25 8.92 -12.93
CA ASP A 56 6.97 8.81 -14.36
C ASP A 56 5.48 8.68 -14.66
N ARG A 57 4.69 8.21 -13.68
CA ARG A 57 3.23 8.12 -13.77
C ARG A 57 2.55 8.35 -12.43
N VAL A 58 1.28 8.73 -12.50
CA VAL A 58 0.39 8.87 -11.35
C VAL A 58 -0.87 8.06 -11.59
N VAL A 59 -1.24 7.23 -10.62
CA VAL A 59 -2.42 6.37 -10.69
C VAL A 59 -3.36 6.71 -9.54
N GLN A 60 -4.67 6.73 -9.80
CA GLN A 60 -5.66 6.95 -8.76
C GLN A 60 -5.99 5.64 -8.03
N SER A 61 -6.19 5.72 -6.72
CA SER A 61 -6.57 4.58 -5.88
C SER A 61 -7.43 5.05 -4.70
N ILE A 62 -7.90 4.11 -3.89
CA ILE A 62 -8.69 4.36 -2.68
C ILE A 62 -7.91 3.89 -1.45
N CYS A 63 -7.96 4.71 -0.40
CA CYS A 63 -7.36 4.39 0.89
C CYS A 63 -7.92 3.08 1.49
N PRO A 64 -7.07 2.08 1.81
CA PRO A 64 -7.52 0.75 2.22
C PRO A 64 -7.81 0.62 3.73
N TYR A 65 -7.99 1.74 4.45
CA TYR A 65 -8.10 1.73 5.91
C TYR A 65 -9.55 1.70 6.40
N CYS A 66 -10.15 2.87 6.65
CA CYS A 66 -11.52 2.96 7.14
C CYS A 66 -12.51 3.10 5.99
N ALA A 67 -13.79 2.91 6.29
CA ALA A 67 -14.90 2.96 5.32
C ALA A 67 -15.21 4.37 4.76
N VAL A 68 -14.37 5.38 5.03
CA VAL A 68 -14.56 6.72 4.43
C VAL A 68 -14.29 6.67 2.93
N GLY A 69 -13.32 5.87 2.46
CA GLY A 69 -13.00 5.79 1.03
C GLY A 69 -12.29 7.03 0.49
N CYS A 70 -11.32 7.58 1.23
CA CYS A 70 -10.53 8.72 0.73
C CYS A 70 -9.78 8.36 -0.56
N GLY A 71 -9.96 9.15 -1.62
CA GLY A 71 -9.17 9.03 -2.84
C GLY A 71 -7.68 9.37 -2.63
N GLN A 72 -6.82 8.63 -3.32
CA GLN A 72 -5.36 8.74 -3.29
C GLN A 72 -4.78 8.85 -4.70
N LYS A 73 -3.70 9.64 -4.83
CA LYS A 73 -2.81 9.65 -5.99
C LYS A 73 -1.53 8.90 -5.63
N VAL A 74 -1.27 7.82 -6.35
CA VAL A 74 -0.11 6.94 -6.21
C VAL A 74 0.90 7.33 -7.27
N PHE A 75 2.05 7.85 -6.82
CA PHE A 75 3.15 8.27 -7.68
C PHE A 75 4.11 7.10 -7.85
N VAL A 76 4.42 6.76 -9.10
CA VAL A 76 5.21 5.58 -9.45
C VAL A 76 6.43 5.99 -10.28
N LYS A 77 7.53 5.28 -10.07
CA LYS A 77 8.74 5.38 -10.88
C LYS A 77 9.33 3.97 -11.07
N ASP A 78 9.66 3.59 -12.29
CA ASP A 78 10.29 2.30 -12.59
C ASP A 78 9.50 1.12 -11.97
N ASP A 79 8.16 1.17 -12.09
CA ASP A 79 7.20 0.23 -11.49
C ASP A 79 7.21 0.12 -9.95
N LYS A 80 7.82 1.08 -9.26
CA LYS A 80 7.80 1.16 -7.80
C LYS A 80 7.02 2.38 -7.32
N VAL A 81 6.18 2.17 -6.32
CA VAL A 81 5.50 3.27 -5.62
C VAL A 81 6.58 4.10 -4.92
N VAL A 82 6.67 5.39 -5.23
CA VAL A 82 7.64 6.32 -4.61
C VAL A 82 7.00 7.29 -3.64
N GLN A 83 5.70 7.53 -3.79
CA GLN A 83 4.93 8.41 -2.91
C GLN A 83 3.43 8.15 -3.05
N ILE A 84 2.67 8.37 -1.99
CA ILE A 84 1.20 8.37 -2.00
C ILE A 84 0.70 9.65 -1.34
N GLU A 85 -0.16 10.39 -2.02
CA GLU A 85 -0.80 11.61 -1.51
C GLU A 85 -2.32 11.54 -1.68
N GLY A 86 -3.05 12.47 -1.07
CA GLY A 86 -4.50 12.53 -1.22
C GLY A 86 -4.88 13.07 -2.60
N ASP A 87 -5.93 12.52 -3.19
CA ASP A 87 -6.44 13.01 -4.47
C ASP A 87 -7.30 14.28 -4.28
N PRO A 88 -6.89 15.46 -4.78
CA PRO A 88 -7.70 16.68 -4.72
C PRO A 88 -9.06 16.55 -5.40
N ASP A 89 -9.17 15.66 -6.40
CA ASP A 89 -10.38 15.45 -7.21
C ASP A 89 -11.38 14.51 -6.52
N SER A 90 -10.98 13.90 -5.40
CA SER A 90 -11.84 13.04 -4.58
C SER A 90 -13.04 13.83 -4.02
N PRO A 91 -14.30 13.44 -4.33
CA PRO A 91 -15.48 14.12 -3.81
C PRO A 91 -15.62 13.96 -2.29
N VAL A 92 -15.04 12.90 -1.73
CA VAL A 92 -15.08 12.57 -0.30
C VAL A 92 -14.03 13.35 0.48
N SER A 93 -12.77 13.28 0.05
CA SER A 93 -11.63 13.73 0.85
C SER A 93 -11.00 15.04 0.37
N ARG A 94 -11.21 15.45 -0.90
CA ARG A 94 -10.66 16.67 -1.50
C ARG A 94 -9.17 16.87 -1.20
N GLY A 95 -8.37 15.81 -1.39
CA GLY A 95 -6.93 15.81 -1.17
C GLY A 95 -6.46 15.54 0.26
N ARG A 96 -7.38 15.40 1.23
CA ARG A 96 -7.01 15.20 2.64
C ARG A 96 -6.83 13.73 2.98
N LEU A 97 -5.73 13.40 3.66
CA LEU A 97 -5.49 12.09 4.25
C LEU A 97 -5.19 12.22 5.73
N CYS A 98 -5.72 11.30 6.53
CA CYS A 98 -5.31 11.13 7.93
C CYS A 98 -3.93 10.45 7.99
N PRO A 99 -3.28 10.36 9.18
CA PRO A 99 -1.94 9.76 9.32
C PRO A 99 -1.81 8.33 8.78
N LYS A 100 -2.90 7.55 8.82
CA LYS A 100 -2.93 6.19 8.25
C LYS A 100 -2.81 6.24 6.73
N GLY A 101 -3.67 7.03 6.08
CA GLY A 101 -3.70 7.17 4.63
C GLY A 101 -2.41 7.77 4.07
N SER A 102 -1.86 8.79 4.71
CA SER A 102 -0.60 9.42 4.27
C SER A 102 0.64 8.55 4.49
N ALA A 103 0.56 7.54 5.37
CA ALA A 103 1.64 6.58 5.60
C ALA A 103 1.51 5.30 4.75
N SER A 104 0.53 5.19 3.86
CA SER A 104 0.27 3.96 3.09
C SER A 104 1.47 3.50 2.24
N GLU A 105 2.29 4.44 1.75
CA GLU A 105 3.51 4.12 0.99
C GLU A 105 4.49 3.25 1.80
N GLN A 106 4.63 3.53 3.10
CA GLN A 106 5.52 2.80 3.99
C GLN A 106 5.07 1.35 4.21
N PHE A 107 3.78 1.05 4.00
CA PHE A 107 3.26 -0.30 4.08
C PHE A 107 3.65 -1.13 2.85
N VAL A 108 3.56 -0.53 1.66
CA VAL A 108 3.90 -1.19 0.39
C VAL A 108 5.40 -1.50 0.31
N ASN A 109 6.23 -0.53 0.69
CA ASN A 109 7.70 -0.62 0.62
C ASN A 109 8.36 -1.04 1.94
N GLY A 110 7.56 -1.47 2.93
CA GLY A 110 8.07 -1.83 4.25
C GLY A 110 9.01 -3.05 4.17
N PRO A 111 10.20 -3.00 4.82
CA PRO A 111 11.17 -4.11 4.78
C PRO A 111 10.68 -5.38 5.49
N ARG A 112 9.57 -5.27 6.24
CA ARG A 112 8.92 -6.39 6.95
C ARG A 112 7.88 -7.13 6.10
N ARG A 113 7.64 -6.69 4.86
CA ARG A 113 6.69 -7.36 3.97
C ARG A 113 7.21 -8.74 3.61
N VAL A 114 6.42 -9.77 3.92
CA VAL A 114 6.74 -11.15 3.56
C VAL A 114 6.38 -11.36 2.08
N THR A 115 7.37 -11.74 1.27
CA THR A 115 7.22 -11.94 -0.18
C THR A 115 7.36 -13.39 -0.61
N THR A 116 7.63 -14.29 0.33
CA THR A 116 7.82 -15.73 0.10
C THR A 116 6.82 -16.51 0.95
N VAL A 117 6.29 -17.60 0.41
CA VAL A 117 5.41 -18.48 1.18
C VAL A 117 6.18 -19.12 2.33
N ARG A 118 5.63 -19.00 3.54
CA ARG A 118 6.17 -19.59 4.76
C ARG A 118 5.34 -20.80 5.17
N TYR A 119 6.00 -21.93 5.39
CA TYR A 119 5.41 -23.18 5.84
C TYR A 119 5.93 -23.54 7.23
N ARG A 120 5.05 -24.04 8.09
CA ARG A 120 5.39 -24.56 9.41
C ARG A 120 4.88 -25.99 9.52
N ARG A 121 5.78 -26.94 9.75
CA ARG A 121 5.40 -28.36 9.88
C ARG A 121 4.51 -28.60 11.10
N PRO A 122 3.65 -29.63 11.07
CA PRO A 122 2.95 -30.11 12.26
C PRO A 122 3.94 -30.32 13.41
N HIS A 123 3.58 -29.81 14.60
CA HIS A 123 4.41 -29.84 15.81
C HIS A 123 5.78 -29.11 15.71
N GLY A 124 6.08 -28.43 14.60
CA GLY A 124 7.30 -27.65 14.42
C GLY A 124 7.24 -26.29 15.11
N THR A 125 8.39 -25.69 15.39
CA THR A 125 8.52 -24.34 15.96
C THR A 125 9.15 -23.33 14.99
N ALA A 126 9.81 -23.80 13.93
CA ALA A 126 10.45 -22.98 12.92
C ALA A 126 9.59 -22.82 11.66
N TRP A 127 9.80 -21.70 10.96
CA TRP A 127 9.26 -21.44 9.62
C TRP A 127 10.27 -21.83 8.55
N GLU A 128 9.75 -22.29 7.42
CA GLU A 128 10.51 -22.66 6.24
C GLU A 128 9.92 -22.00 5.00
N ASP A 129 10.77 -21.72 4.01
CA ASP A 129 10.31 -21.23 2.72
C ASP A 129 9.82 -22.38 1.85
N LEU A 130 8.74 -22.15 1.10
CA LEU A 130 8.17 -23.11 0.18
C LEU A 130 7.85 -22.44 -1.16
N PRO A 131 8.03 -23.12 -2.31
CA PRO A 131 7.50 -22.63 -3.58
C PRO A 131 5.98 -22.46 -3.51
N LEU A 132 5.45 -21.43 -4.17
CA LEU A 132 4.02 -21.13 -4.15
C LEU A 132 3.19 -22.29 -4.69
N GLU A 133 3.62 -22.89 -5.81
CA GLU A 133 2.96 -24.00 -6.48
C GLU A 133 2.83 -25.20 -5.53
N ARG A 134 3.93 -25.56 -4.86
CA ARG A 134 3.94 -26.65 -3.88
C ARG A 134 3.01 -26.37 -2.70
N ALA A 135 2.97 -25.12 -2.24
CA ALA A 135 2.06 -24.72 -1.16
C ALA A 135 0.59 -24.84 -1.60
N MET A 136 0.27 -24.44 -2.83
CA MET A 136 -1.08 -24.52 -3.39
C MET A 136 -1.54 -25.98 -3.55
N ASP A 137 -0.70 -26.88 -4.10
CA ASP A 137 -1.01 -28.31 -4.18
C ASP A 137 -1.34 -28.87 -2.79
N MET A 138 -0.47 -28.57 -1.82
CA MET A 138 -0.64 -28.97 -0.43
C MET A 138 -1.93 -28.46 0.21
N ILE A 139 -2.38 -27.25 -0.12
CA ILE A 139 -3.64 -26.68 0.36
C ILE A 139 -4.81 -27.41 -0.30
N VAL A 140 -4.78 -27.59 -1.62
CA VAL A 140 -5.83 -28.26 -2.39
C VAL A 140 -6.03 -29.69 -1.91
N ASP A 141 -4.97 -30.49 -1.78
CA ASP A 141 -5.04 -31.87 -1.32
C ASP A 141 -5.74 -31.97 0.05
N ARG A 142 -5.36 -31.11 0.99
CA ARG A 142 -5.95 -31.07 2.34
C ARG A 142 -7.40 -30.64 2.32
N MET A 143 -7.75 -29.65 1.50
CA MET A 143 -9.12 -29.15 1.38
C MET A 143 -10.04 -30.23 0.79
N LEU A 144 -9.59 -30.94 -0.25
CA LEU A 144 -10.35 -32.02 -0.88
C LEU A 144 -10.52 -33.22 0.06
N ASP A 145 -9.44 -33.69 0.69
CA ASP A 145 -9.50 -34.76 1.69
C ASP A 145 -10.46 -34.41 2.84
N THR A 146 -10.34 -33.21 3.40
CA THR A 146 -11.21 -32.76 4.48
C THR A 146 -12.67 -32.69 4.02
N ARG A 147 -12.92 -32.16 2.81
CA ARG A 147 -14.28 -32.08 2.24
C ARG A 147 -14.90 -33.47 2.10
N GLU A 148 -14.17 -34.41 1.52
CA GLU A 148 -14.65 -35.79 1.33
C GLU A 148 -14.99 -36.45 2.67
N ARG A 149 -14.06 -36.37 3.63
CA ARG A 149 -14.18 -37.03 4.94
C ARG A 149 -15.26 -36.43 5.84
N THR A 150 -15.75 -35.22 5.53
CA THR A 150 -16.73 -34.48 6.33
C THR A 150 -17.98 -34.08 5.54
N TRP A 151 -18.16 -34.65 4.35
CA TRP A 151 -19.33 -34.36 3.51
C TRP A 151 -20.62 -34.88 4.14
N GLN A 152 -21.64 -34.04 4.14
CA GLN A 152 -22.99 -34.35 4.57
C GLN A 152 -23.93 -34.19 3.37
N GLU A 153 -24.40 -35.31 2.81
CA GLU A 153 -25.49 -35.26 1.83
C GLU A 153 -26.81 -34.93 2.53
N ARG A 154 -27.05 -35.54 3.69
CA ARG A 154 -28.21 -35.34 4.55
C ARG A 154 -27.80 -35.01 5.98
N ASP A 155 -28.65 -34.32 6.72
CA ASP A 155 -28.50 -34.08 8.15
C ASP A 155 -29.14 -35.18 9.01
N ASP A 156 -29.01 -35.05 10.34
CA ASP A 156 -29.54 -36.00 11.33
C ASP A 156 -31.07 -36.17 11.27
N LYS A 157 -31.78 -35.24 10.59
CA LYS A 157 -33.23 -35.28 10.37
C LYS A 157 -33.59 -35.81 8.97
N GLY A 158 -32.61 -36.33 8.21
CA GLY A 158 -32.79 -36.86 6.86
C GLY A 158 -32.97 -35.79 5.78
N ARG A 159 -32.83 -34.49 6.09
CA ARG A 159 -32.99 -33.41 5.10
C ARG A 159 -31.73 -33.30 4.26
N ARG A 160 -31.87 -33.10 2.94
CA ARG A 160 -30.73 -32.91 2.04
C ARG A 160 -30.07 -31.55 2.30
N VAL A 161 -28.76 -31.56 2.56
CA VAL A 161 -27.98 -30.37 2.92
C VAL A 161 -26.76 -30.13 2.01
N ASN A 162 -26.17 -31.17 1.43
CA ASN A 162 -25.00 -31.09 0.53
C ASN A 162 -23.93 -30.10 1.00
N ARG A 163 -23.38 -30.33 2.19
CA ARG A 163 -22.45 -29.41 2.83
C ARG A 163 -21.26 -30.14 3.44
N THR A 164 -20.26 -29.37 3.85
CA THR A 164 -19.20 -29.79 4.78
C THR A 164 -19.14 -28.82 5.95
N LEU A 165 -18.89 -29.37 7.15
CA LEU A 165 -18.57 -28.62 8.37
C LEU A 165 -17.08 -28.78 8.76
N GLY A 166 -16.27 -29.36 7.86
CA GLY A 166 -14.87 -29.70 8.14
C GLY A 166 -13.91 -28.51 8.05
N PHE A 167 -14.33 -27.40 7.45
CA PHE A 167 -13.54 -26.18 7.37
C PHE A 167 -14.41 -24.93 7.28
N ALA A 168 -13.81 -23.80 7.63
CA ALA A 168 -14.42 -22.48 7.64
C ALA A 168 -13.52 -21.46 6.92
N SER A 169 -14.14 -20.37 6.45
CA SER A 169 -13.45 -19.21 5.90
C SER A 169 -13.67 -18.01 6.82
N LEU A 170 -12.58 -17.33 7.18
CA LEU A 170 -12.59 -16.05 7.86
C LEU A 170 -11.78 -15.07 7.02
N GLY A 171 -12.45 -14.11 6.39
CA GLY A 171 -11.79 -13.14 5.50
C GLY A 171 -12.39 -11.76 5.66
N GLY A 172 -12.26 -10.94 4.62
CA GLY A 172 -13.31 -9.96 4.39
C GLY A 172 -12.88 -8.56 3.99
N ALA A 173 -13.29 -7.60 4.82
CA ALA A 173 -13.56 -6.21 4.45
C ALA A 173 -12.35 -5.38 3.99
N THR A 174 -11.14 -5.94 4.03
CA THR A 174 -9.92 -5.32 3.53
C THR A 174 -9.54 -5.77 2.12
N LEU A 175 -10.26 -6.76 1.58
CA LEU A 175 -10.11 -7.25 0.21
C LEU A 175 -11.08 -6.53 -0.72
N ASP A 176 -10.82 -6.63 -2.01
CA ASP A 176 -11.72 -6.07 -3.02
C ASP A 176 -13.07 -6.81 -3.02
N ASN A 177 -14.11 -6.15 -3.53
CA ASN A 177 -15.46 -6.74 -3.59
C ASN A 177 -15.48 -7.99 -4.47
N GLU A 178 -14.73 -7.95 -5.57
CA GLU A 178 -14.59 -9.03 -6.54
C GLU A 178 -13.89 -10.23 -5.91
N GLU A 179 -12.84 -10.01 -5.12
CA GLU A 179 -12.15 -11.07 -4.37
C GLU A 179 -13.08 -11.69 -3.32
N ASN A 180 -13.80 -10.86 -2.56
CA ASN A 180 -14.80 -11.33 -1.59
C ASN A 180 -15.90 -12.16 -2.27
N TYR A 181 -16.36 -11.74 -3.44
CA TYR A 181 -17.32 -12.50 -4.25
C TYR A 181 -16.74 -13.87 -4.65
N LEU A 182 -15.50 -13.92 -5.13
CA LEU A 182 -14.82 -15.16 -5.51
C LEU A 182 -14.62 -16.09 -4.31
N ILE A 183 -14.20 -15.57 -3.17
CA ILE A 183 -14.06 -16.34 -1.92
C ILE A 183 -15.40 -16.95 -1.54
N LYS A 184 -16.48 -16.15 -1.50
CA LYS A 184 -17.80 -16.65 -1.15
C LYS A 184 -18.27 -17.72 -2.13
N LYS A 185 -18.06 -17.51 -3.43
CA LYS A 185 -18.42 -18.47 -4.48
C LYS A 185 -17.65 -19.78 -4.33
N LEU A 186 -16.34 -19.72 -4.13
CA LEU A 186 -15.47 -20.89 -3.97
C LEU A 186 -15.90 -21.73 -2.76
N PHE A 187 -15.99 -21.13 -1.57
CA PHE A 187 -16.34 -21.88 -0.36
C PHE A 187 -17.76 -22.44 -0.41
N THR A 188 -18.71 -21.71 -1.00
CA THR A 188 -20.08 -22.19 -1.17
C THR A 188 -20.14 -23.35 -2.19
N ALA A 189 -19.38 -23.28 -3.29
CA ALA A 189 -19.28 -24.37 -4.26
C ALA A 189 -18.64 -25.64 -3.66
N LEU A 190 -17.71 -25.47 -2.74
CA LEU A 190 -17.14 -26.58 -1.96
C LEU A 190 -18.11 -27.13 -0.89
N GLY A 191 -19.26 -26.48 -0.67
CA GLY A 191 -20.27 -26.87 0.31
C GLY A 191 -19.98 -26.38 1.73
N ALA A 192 -19.00 -25.49 1.93
CA ALA A 192 -18.77 -24.89 3.23
C ALA A 192 -19.79 -23.80 3.51
N ILE A 193 -20.41 -23.85 4.70
CA ILE A 193 -21.39 -22.85 5.14
C ILE A 193 -20.83 -21.87 6.16
N GLN A 194 -19.70 -22.21 6.80
CA GLN A 194 -19.03 -21.39 7.80
C GLN A 194 -18.14 -20.36 7.11
N VAL A 195 -18.75 -19.30 6.59
CA VAL A 195 -18.06 -18.19 5.90
C VAL A 195 -18.41 -16.89 6.63
N GLU A 196 -17.44 -16.35 7.36
CA GLU A 196 -17.61 -15.19 8.25
C GLU A 196 -16.58 -14.10 7.94
N ASN A 197 -16.84 -12.88 8.40
CA ASN A 197 -15.93 -11.74 8.27
C ASN A 197 -16.08 -10.73 9.42
N GLN A 198 -15.37 -9.60 9.32
CA GLN A 198 -15.37 -8.54 10.32
C GLN A 198 -16.75 -7.91 10.55
N ALA A 199 -17.66 -7.94 9.57
CA ALA A 199 -18.97 -7.30 9.68
C ALA A 199 -19.95 -8.03 10.62
N ARG A 200 -19.57 -9.21 11.12
CA ARG A 200 -20.35 -9.92 12.14
C ARG A 200 -20.32 -9.22 13.50
N ILE A 201 -19.26 -8.46 13.79
CA ILE A 201 -19.03 -7.72 15.03
C ILE A 201 -19.31 -6.24 14.79
#